data_AF-A0A0R0LRY3-F1
#
_entry.id   AF-A0A0R0LRY3-F1
#
_cell.length_a   1.000
_cell.length_b   1.000
_cell.length_c   1.000
_cell.angle_alpha   90.00
_cell.angle_beta   90.00
_cell.angle_gamma   90.00
#
_symmetry.space_group_name_H-M   'P 1'
#
loop_
_entity.id
_entity.type
_entity.pdbx_description
1 polymer ?
#
loop_
_entity_poly.entity_id
_entity_poly.type
_entity_poly.pdbx_seq_one_letter_code
_entity_poly.pdbx_strand_id
1 'polypeptide(L)'
;MKLLGSLLYLIIQSLVTPLFAVLMVLSAFIDRHTLPKLLAKYWCTFMLWCGVFLRRVRFSVSGLEHLPSTPCVILSKHQSEWETLFLPAVLPPHVMVLKQELLKIPFFGWGLKLLEPIAIDRSQKKAALEQVIRQGIARLEQGLYVVIFPEGTRVKVGYKGRYAQSGAQLATKAQVPIIPVAHNAGVYWPKGLFKQPGIITVRFGEPISTDNKTAAQVIAEVETWIESNMEQITGHPAQDLRKTPSQALTKKKPRELTINIDEKIIPYRIVRRKNRKTIGLIMDHQGLSVAIPQWVSLQQVEEALRQQHQWITHKYQAWQSQPKPIAPSWNEGSSIPWLGNSKTIVFHEGQQLSLFADQDTFIRINNTEGDVKNTVIKAYREAILPILKEDIEYFCDQLKIHPIPTFTISNAQTRWGSCSEKGQLRFNWRLMKASRDEIRYVVAHEIAHLFEFNHGPKFWQLVERIYPQYRSAKERLKKNDSLYRQF
;
A
#
# COMPACT_ATOMS: atom_id res chain seq x y z
N MET A 1 30.27 -10.03 14.62
CA MET A 1 30.91 -8.85 13.98
C MET A 1 30.04 -8.12 12.94
N LYS A 2 29.38 -8.80 11.97
CA LYS A 2 28.59 -8.13 10.89
C LYS A 2 27.40 -7.27 11.38
N LEU A 3 26.72 -7.69 12.46
CA LEU A 3 25.58 -6.97 13.05
C LEU A 3 26.00 -5.77 13.90
N LEU A 4 27.14 -5.84 14.60
CA LEU A 4 27.59 -4.80 15.53
C LEU A 4 27.82 -3.46 14.82
N GLY A 5 28.53 -3.45 13.69
CA GLY A 5 28.74 -2.23 12.92
C GLY A 5 27.44 -1.66 12.33
N SER A 6 26.47 -2.53 11.99
CA SER A 6 25.17 -2.07 11.47
C SER A 6 24.28 -1.49 12.58
N LEU A 7 24.39 -2.03 13.79
CA LEU A 7 23.74 -1.52 14.99
C LEU A 7 24.36 -0.19 15.43
N LEU A 8 25.70 -0.10 15.46
CA LEU A 8 26.40 1.15 15.76
C LEU A 8 26.05 2.25 14.76
N TYR A 9 26.02 1.92 13.47
CA TYR A 9 25.55 2.86 12.45
C TYR A 9 24.11 3.34 12.74
N LEU A 10 23.21 2.43 13.13
CA LEU A 10 21.83 2.79 13.47
C LEU A 10 21.76 3.67 14.72
N ILE A 11 22.57 3.40 15.73
CA ILE A 11 22.67 4.22 16.95
C ILE A 11 23.12 5.62 16.58
N ILE A 12 24.22 5.75 15.82
CA ILE A 12 24.72 7.05 15.34
C ILE A 12 23.64 7.76 14.52
N GLN A 13 23.01 7.08 13.58
CA GLN A 13 21.92 7.66 12.80
C GLN A 13 20.78 8.17 13.69
N SER A 14 20.40 7.41 14.72
CA SER A 14 19.30 7.75 15.62
C SER A 14 19.62 8.94 16.53
N LEU A 15 20.90 9.12 16.89
CA LEU A 15 21.36 10.24 17.73
C LEU A 15 21.62 11.51 16.90
N VAL A 16 22.26 11.37 15.74
CA VAL A 16 22.73 12.50 14.93
C VAL A 16 21.60 13.10 14.10
N THR A 17 20.66 12.30 13.61
CA THR A 17 19.56 12.81 12.76
C THR A 17 18.68 13.84 13.47
N PRO A 18 18.19 13.61 14.71
CA PRO A 18 17.40 14.61 15.42
C PRO A 18 18.20 15.89 15.71
N LEU A 19 19.49 15.76 16.04
CA LEU A 19 20.36 16.91 16.29
C LEU A 19 20.47 17.80 15.04
N PHE A 20 20.79 17.22 13.88
CA PHE A 20 20.83 17.97 12.62
C PHE A 20 19.47 18.55 12.24
N ALA A 21 18.38 17.81 12.48
CA ALA A 21 17.05 18.30 12.19
C ALA A 21 16.68 19.53 13.05
N VAL A 22 17.07 19.54 14.34
CA VAL A 22 16.92 20.71 15.21
C VAL A 22 17.81 21.86 14.73
N LEU A 23 19.08 21.60 14.41
CA LEU A 23 19.99 22.61 13.88
C LEU A 23 19.46 23.24 12.58
N MET A 24 18.86 22.45 11.70
CA MET A 24 18.19 22.95 10.50
C MET A 24 17.04 23.89 10.84
N VAL A 25 16.19 23.53 11.80
CA VAL A 25 15.09 24.38 12.26
C VAL A 25 15.60 25.68 12.88
N LEU A 26 16.63 25.62 13.71
CA LEU A 26 17.26 26.80 14.31
C LEU A 26 17.92 27.69 13.25
N SER A 27 18.60 27.08 12.26
CA SER A 27 19.25 27.82 11.18
C SER A 27 18.26 28.58 10.30
N ALA A 28 17.01 28.10 10.21
CA ALA A 28 15.96 28.75 9.42
C ALA A 28 15.49 30.09 10.00
N PHE A 29 15.85 30.42 11.24
CA PHE A 29 15.64 31.75 11.82
C PHE A 29 16.72 32.77 11.37
N ILE A 30 17.86 32.29 10.88
CA ILE A 30 18.96 33.12 10.35
C ILE A 30 18.85 33.22 8.84
N ASP A 31 18.77 32.07 8.17
CA ASP A 31 18.57 31.99 6.72
C ASP A 31 17.68 30.79 6.41
N ARG A 32 16.52 31.07 5.82
CA ARG A 32 15.46 30.08 5.64
C ARG A 32 15.75 29.07 4.53
N HIS A 33 16.55 29.44 3.53
CA HIS A 33 16.61 28.71 2.26
C HIS A 33 17.92 27.98 2.02
N THR A 34 19.06 28.52 2.45
CA THR A 34 20.40 28.04 2.12
C THR A 34 20.98 27.19 3.26
N LEU A 35 20.97 27.70 4.50
CA LEU A 35 21.56 27.02 5.66
C LEU A 35 20.92 25.64 5.94
N PRO A 36 19.58 25.46 5.92
CA PRO A 36 19.00 24.13 6.10
C PRO A 36 19.44 23.14 5.03
N LYS A 37 19.55 23.56 3.76
CA LYS A 37 19.99 22.71 2.64
C LYS A 37 21.46 22.32 2.78
N LEU A 38 22.30 23.25 3.22
CA LEU A 38 23.71 23.00 3.50
C LEU A 38 23.89 22.03 4.68
N LEU A 39 23.15 22.21 5.77
CA LEU A 39 23.17 21.30 6.92
C LEU A 39 22.69 19.89 6.54
N ALA A 40 21.65 19.77 5.71
CA ALA A 40 21.21 18.48 5.19
C ALA A 40 22.30 17.80 4.34
N LYS A 41 23.00 18.56 3.49
CA LYS A 41 24.16 18.05 2.73
C LYS A 41 25.26 17.53 3.65
N TYR A 42 25.64 18.29 4.68
CA TYR A 42 26.64 17.84 5.67
C TYR A 42 26.21 16.60 6.44
N TRP A 43 24.94 16.54 6.88
CA TRP A 43 24.39 15.35 7.50
C TRP A 43 24.48 14.13 6.59
N CYS A 44 24.05 14.27 5.32
CA CYS A 44 24.12 13.21 4.33
C CYS A 44 25.57 12.73 4.12
N THR A 45 26.52 13.65 3.94
CA THR A 45 27.95 13.33 3.80
C THR A 45 28.51 12.63 5.03
N PHE A 46 28.17 13.09 6.23
CA PHE A 46 28.59 12.46 7.48
C PHE A 46 28.03 11.04 7.63
N MET A 47 26.76 10.82 7.28
CA MET A 47 26.16 9.49 7.33
C MET A 47 26.80 8.54 6.30
N LEU A 48 27.12 9.02 5.10
CA LEU A 48 27.87 8.24 4.10
C LEU A 48 29.27 7.89 4.60
N TRP A 49 29.98 8.84 5.20
CA TRP A 49 31.28 8.64 5.84
C TRP A 49 31.17 7.54 6.91
N CYS A 50 30.21 7.63 7.84
CA CYS A 50 29.97 6.57 8.83
C CYS A 50 29.74 5.19 8.17
N GLY A 51 29.05 5.14 7.03
CA GLY A 51 28.86 3.93 6.24
C GLY A 51 30.18 3.35 5.69
N VAL A 52 31.06 4.21 5.18
CA VAL A 52 32.40 3.81 4.71
C VAL A 52 33.23 3.26 5.87
N PHE A 53 33.29 3.96 7.02
CA PHE A 53 34.17 3.58 8.12
C PHE A 53 33.65 2.37 8.91
N LEU A 54 32.37 2.34 9.27
CA LEU A 54 31.80 1.29 10.12
C LEU A 54 31.39 0.04 9.33
N ARG A 55 31.00 0.22 8.06
CA ARG A 55 30.46 -0.86 7.22
C ARG A 55 31.30 -1.18 6.00
N ARG A 56 32.37 -0.42 5.71
CA ARG A 56 33.20 -0.60 4.51
C ARG A 56 32.35 -0.61 3.24
N VAL A 57 31.30 0.22 3.22
CA VAL A 57 30.49 0.47 2.03
C VAL A 57 31.12 1.66 1.31
N ARG A 58 31.98 1.34 0.34
CA ARG A 58 32.59 2.34 -0.55
C ARG A 58 31.70 2.55 -1.75
N PHE A 59 31.96 3.59 -2.53
CA PHE A 59 31.25 3.82 -3.77
C PHE A 59 32.17 4.37 -4.85
N SER A 60 31.85 4.05 -6.10
CA SER A 60 32.49 4.55 -7.30
C SER A 60 31.43 5.25 -8.15
N VAL A 61 31.73 6.46 -8.61
CA VAL A 61 30.80 7.33 -9.33
C VAL A 61 31.41 7.67 -10.69
N SER A 62 30.61 7.58 -11.74
CA SER A 62 30.98 8.02 -13.10
C SER A 62 29.85 8.82 -13.74
N GLY A 63 30.19 9.70 -14.68
CA GLY A 63 29.22 10.51 -15.43
C GLY A 63 28.63 11.68 -14.64
N LEU A 64 29.19 12.01 -13.47
CA LEU A 64 28.70 13.14 -12.67
C LEU A 64 28.88 14.47 -13.44
N GLU A 65 29.90 14.52 -14.30
CA GLU A 65 30.19 15.55 -15.28
C GLU A 65 29.07 15.77 -16.32
N HIS A 66 28.17 14.81 -16.53
CA HIS A 66 27.00 14.96 -17.41
C HIS A 66 25.90 15.85 -16.80
N LEU A 67 26.01 16.23 -15.53
CA LEU A 67 25.05 17.14 -14.92
C LEU A 67 25.14 18.51 -15.61
N PRO A 68 24.04 19.01 -16.21
CA PRO A 68 24.03 20.33 -16.84
C PRO A 68 24.25 21.41 -15.78
N SER A 69 24.78 22.57 -16.19
CA SER A 69 24.93 23.74 -15.31
C SER A 69 23.59 24.37 -14.92
N THR A 70 22.53 24.09 -15.68
CA THR A 70 21.16 24.54 -15.43
C THR A 70 20.33 23.44 -14.76
N PRO A 71 19.30 23.79 -13.95
CA PRO A 71 18.43 22.82 -13.28
C PRO A 71 17.77 21.84 -14.26
N CYS A 72 17.76 20.57 -13.90
CA CYS A 72 17.13 19.51 -14.67
C CYS A 72 16.35 18.54 -13.77
N VAL A 73 15.65 17.59 -14.39
CA VAL A 73 14.98 16.50 -13.68
C VAL A 73 15.93 15.30 -13.59
N ILE A 74 16.13 14.75 -12.40
CA ILE A 74 16.98 13.59 -12.17
C ILE A 74 16.10 12.38 -11.86
N LEU A 75 16.18 11.35 -12.70
CA LEU A 75 15.45 10.09 -12.51
C LEU A 75 16.39 8.99 -12.03
N SER A 76 16.37 8.71 -10.73
CA SER A 76 17.25 7.71 -10.13
C SER A 76 16.52 6.41 -9.87
N LYS A 77 17.19 5.28 -10.15
CA LYS A 77 16.80 3.96 -9.64
C LYS A 77 16.52 4.06 -8.13
N HIS A 78 15.52 3.33 -7.63
CA HIS A 78 15.21 3.33 -6.19
C HIS A 78 15.29 1.92 -5.60
N GLN A 79 16.34 1.62 -4.84
CA GLN A 79 16.60 0.28 -4.26
C GLN A 79 17.09 0.30 -2.81
N SER A 80 17.53 1.44 -2.29
CA SER A 80 18.14 1.56 -0.96
C SER A 80 17.75 2.87 -0.25
N GLU A 81 18.08 2.95 1.02
CA GLU A 81 18.12 4.21 1.77
C GLU A 81 19.37 5.02 1.44
N TRP A 82 20.41 4.34 0.93
CA TRP A 82 21.70 4.93 0.63
C TRP A 82 21.61 6.00 -0.46
N GLU A 83 20.83 5.82 -1.54
CA GLU A 83 20.71 6.85 -2.58
C GLU A 83 20.03 8.13 -2.08
N THR A 84 19.18 8.03 -1.05
CA THR A 84 18.56 9.19 -0.40
C THR A 84 19.53 9.96 0.51
N LEU A 85 20.73 9.42 0.76
CA LEU A 85 21.85 10.12 1.39
C LEU A 85 22.89 10.55 0.35
N PHE A 86 23.16 9.69 -0.63
CA PHE A 86 24.15 9.94 -1.68
C PHE A 86 23.76 11.11 -2.57
N LEU A 87 22.54 11.12 -3.12
CA LEU A 87 22.12 12.17 -4.04
C LEU A 87 22.20 13.56 -3.39
N PRO A 88 21.73 13.79 -2.15
CA PRO A 88 21.89 15.10 -1.53
C PRO A 88 23.32 15.49 -1.19
N ALA A 89 24.21 14.52 -1.00
CA ALA A 89 25.62 14.78 -0.72
C ALA A 89 26.39 15.26 -1.96
N VAL A 90 26.00 14.84 -3.17
CA VAL A 90 26.77 15.11 -4.41
C VAL A 90 26.10 16.10 -5.35
N LEU A 91 24.77 16.22 -5.33
CA LEU A 91 24.05 17.06 -6.27
C LEU A 91 24.16 18.56 -5.94
N PRO A 92 23.99 19.43 -6.95
CA PRO A 92 23.70 20.86 -6.75
C PRO A 92 22.41 21.07 -5.90
N PRO A 93 22.06 22.32 -5.56
CA PRO A 93 20.80 22.62 -4.87
C PRO A 93 19.60 21.95 -5.56
N HIS A 94 18.91 21.09 -4.82
CA HIS A 94 17.87 20.22 -5.37
C HIS A 94 16.74 20.02 -4.37
N VAL A 95 15.63 19.48 -4.87
CA VAL A 95 14.50 19.00 -4.09
C VAL A 95 14.15 17.56 -4.48
N MET A 96 13.51 16.83 -3.58
CA MET A 96 13.06 15.46 -3.82
C MET A 96 11.53 15.36 -3.80
N VAL A 97 10.98 14.53 -4.69
CA VAL A 97 9.58 14.10 -4.58
C VAL A 97 9.48 13.00 -3.51
N LEU A 98 8.67 13.24 -2.48
CA LEU A 98 8.55 12.35 -1.33
C LEU A 98 7.11 12.15 -0.86
N LYS A 99 6.94 11.19 0.06
CA LYS A 99 5.64 10.86 0.66
C LYS A 99 5.27 11.88 1.76
N GLN A 100 4.10 12.52 1.68
CA GLN A 100 3.71 13.62 2.59
C GLN A 100 3.78 13.26 4.08
N GLU A 101 3.54 11.99 4.43
CA GLU A 101 3.53 11.54 5.82
C GLU A 101 4.90 11.65 6.49
N LEU A 102 5.99 11.68 5.71
CA LEU A 102 7.34 11.88 6.25
C LEU A 102 7.48 13.24 6.94
N LEU A 103 6.75 14.26 6.48
CA LEU A 103 6.78 15.60 7.08
C LEU A 103 6.11 15.65 8.47
N LYS A 104 5.37 14.60 8.85
CA LYS A 104 4.69 14.51 10.15
C LYS A 104 5.58 13.91 11.25
N ILE A 105 6.77 13.41 10.91
CA ILE A 105 7.70 12.83 11.89
C ILE A 105 8.31 13.99 12.70
N PRO A 106 8.23 13.98 14.05
CA PRO A 106 8.83 15.04 14.86
C PRO A 106 10.33 15.18 14.61
N PHE A 107 10.84 16.42 14.67
CA PHE A 107 12.22 16.81 14.34
C PHE A 107 12.58 16.55 12.87
N PHE A 108 12.67 15.29 12.46
CA PHE A 108 13.04 14.88 11.10
C PHE A 108 12.13 15.50 10.03
N GLY A 109 10.81 15.40 10.19
CA GLY A 109 9.83 15.93 9.24
C GLY A 109 9.81 17.46 9.22
N TRP A 110 10.12 18.11 10.33
CA TRP A 110 10.23 19.58 10.42
C TRP A 110 11.45 20.09 9.66
N GLY A 111 12.62 19.48 9.89
CA GLY A 111 13.83 19.77 9.12
C GLY A 111 13.65 19.46 7.63
N LEU A 112 13.06 18.32 7.30
CA LEU A 112 12.77 17.93 5.92
C LEU A 112 11.84 18.91 5.21
N LYS A 113 10.91 19.55 5.92
CA LYS A 113 10.02 20.59 5.35
C LYS A 113 10.80 21.83 4.90
N LEU A 114 11.92 22.17 5.55
CA LEU A 114 12.78 23.30 5.19
C LEU A 114 13.59 23.06 3.92
N LEU A 115 13.71 21.80 3.49
CA LEU A 115 14.28 21.46 2.18
C LEU A 115 13.29 21.67 1.03
N GLU A 116 12.10 22.20 1.32
CA GLU A 116 11.06 22.53 0.35
C GLU A 116 10.68 21.37 -0.61
N PRO A 117 10.53 20.13 -0.10
CA PRO A 117 10.33 18.97 -0.96
C PRO A 117 8.96 19.00 -1.62
N ILE A 118 8.84 18.25 -2.72
CA ILE A 118 7.57 18.03 -3.40
C ILE A 118 6.86 16.86 -2.70
N ALA A 119 6.04 17.18 -1.70
CA ALA A 119 5.40 16.19 -0.83
C ALA A 119 4.02 15.78 -1.35
N ILE A 120 3.87 14.54 -1.81
CA ILE A 120 2.65 14.05 -2.47
C ILE A 120 1.85 13.05 -1.62
N ASP A 121 0.52 13.12 -1.75
CA ASP A 121 -0.40 12.07 -1.32
C ASP A 121 -0.58 11.02 -2.42
N ARG A 122 0.08 9.88 -2.26
CA ARG A 122 0.09 8.80 -3.25
C ARG A 122 -1.23 8.02 -3.33
N SER A 123 -2.20 8.28 -2.44
CA SER A 123 -3.54 7.66 -2.52
C SER A 123 -4.36 8.22 -3.69
N GLN A 124 -4.08 9.46 -4.12
CA GLN A 124 -4.80 10.18 -5.17
C GLN A 124 -3.90 10.36 -6.40
N LYS A 125 -3.84 9.34 -7.28
CA LYS A 125 -2.88 9.28 -8.39
C LYS A 125 -2.88 10.52 -9.31
N LYS A 126 -4.05 11.03 -9.69
CA LYS A 126 -4.18 12.19 -10.60
C LYS A 126 -3.74 13.49 -9.92
N ALA A 127 -4.26 13.76 -8.72
CA ALA A 127 -3.89 14.94 -7.94
C ALA A 127 -2.38 14.96 -7.59
N ALA A 128 -1.80 13.80 -7.24
CA ALA A 128 -0.37 13.68 -6.99
C ALA A 128 0.47 14.04 -8.21
N LEU A 129 0.06 13.61 -9.41
CA LEU A 129 0.75 13.93 -10.66
C LEU A 129 0.71 15.43 -10.96
N GLU A 130 -0.47 16.04 -10.88
CA GLU A 130 -0.64 17.50 -11.06
C GLU A 130 0.20 18.28 -10.05
N GLN A 131 0.27 17.82 -8.80
CA GLN A 131 1.09 18.43 -7.76
C GLN A 131 2.60 18.33 -8.07
N VAL A 132 3.09 17.17 -8.55
CA VAL A 132 4.50 17.02 -8.98
C VAL A 132 4.84 17.98 -10.09
N ILE A 133 3.96 18.11 -11.10
CA ILE A 133 4.19 19.00 -12.23
C ILE A 133 4.22 20.46 -11.76
N ARG A 134 3.17 20.90 -11.07
CA ARG A 134 3.05 22.30 -10.64
C ARG A 134 4.17 22.73 -9.71
N GLN A 135 4.46 21.93 -8.67
CA GLN A 135 5.53 22.26 -7.75
C GLN A 135 6.91 22.06 -8.40
N GLY A 136 7.08 21.03 -9.23
CA GLY A 136 8.35 20.76 -9.91
C GLY A 136 8.78 21.90 -10.83
N ILE A 137 7.87 22.44 -11.63
CA ILE A 137 8.14 23.61 -12.49
C ILE A 137 8.60 24.79 -11.63
N ALA A 138 7.85 25.13 -10.58
CA ALA A 138 8.21 26.23 -9.68
C ALA A 138 9.58 26.03 -9.00
N ARG A 139 10.02 24.78 -8.74
CA ARG A 139 11.34 24.50 -8.16
C ARG A 139 12.46 24.60 -9.20
N LEU A 140 12.22 24.15 -10.43
CA LEU A 140 13.16 24.33 -11.54
C LEU A 140 13.39 25.82 -11.83
N GLU A 141 12.33 26.63 -11.86
CA GLU A 141 12.39 28.10 -12.03
C GLU A 141 13.18 28.80 -10.90
N GLN A 142 13.21 28.21 -9.70
CA GLN A 142 14.01 28.69 -8.56
C GLN A 142 15.48 28.28 -8.61
N GLY A 143 15.94 27.64 -9.69
CA GLY A 143 17.32 27.17 -9.78
C GLY A 143 17.56 25.81 -9.11
N LEU A 144 16.51 25.06 -8.77
CA LEU A 144 16.63 23.78 -8.03
C LEU A 144 16.40 22.59 -8.94
N TYR A 145 17.32 21.63 -8.90
CA TYR A 145 17.15 20.34 -9.58
C TYR A 145 16.03 19.55 -8.91
N VAL A 146 15.29 18.75 -9.67
CA VAL A 146 14.19 17.95 -9.13
C VAL A 146 14.51 16.47 -9.24
N VAL A 147 14.70 15.81 -8.11
CA VAL A 147 15.00 14.38 -8.02
C VAL A 147 13.72 13.58 -7.83
N ILE A 148 13.51 12.60 -8.71
CA ILE A 148 12.34 11.73 -8.69
C ILE A 148 12.79 10.27 -8.82
N PHE A 149 12.19 9.42 -7.98
CA PHE A 149 12.32 7.97 -8.08
C PHE A 149 11.15 7.43 -8.90
N PRO A 150 11.35 7.06 -10.18
CA PRO A 150 10.25 6.75 -11.10
C PRO A 150 9.47 5.50 -10.67
N GLU A 151 10.04 4.58 -9.90
CA GLU A 151 9.32 3.41 -9.38
C GLU A 151 8.37 3.76 -8.24
N GLY A 152 8.48 4.97 -7.67
CA GLY A 152 7.69 5.47 -6.56
C GLY A 152 7.99 4.80 -5.21
N THR A 153 8.46 3.55 -5.19
CA THR A 153 8.88 2.83 -3.99
C THR A 153 10.14 2.03 -4.26
N ARG A 154 10.96 1.79 -3.23
CA ARG A 154 12.17 0.97 -3.34
C ARG A 154 11.85 -0.40 -3.92
N VAL A 155 12.51 -0.76 -5.01
CA VAL A 155 12.41 -2.06 -5.66
C VAL A 155 13.49 -2.98 -5.12
N LYS A 156 13.18 -4.28 -5.01
CA LYS A 156 14.16 -5.29 -4.62
C LYS A 156 15.22 -5.44 -5.72
N VAL A 157 16.46 -5.68 -5.33
CA VAL A 157 17.56 -6.03 -6.25
C VAL A 157 17.14 -7.19 -7.16
N GLY A 158 17.46 -7.08 -8.46
CA GLY A 158 17.12 -8.06 -9.49
C GLY A 158 15.69 -7.93 -10.04
N TYR A 159 14.91 -6.95 -9.59
CA TYR A 159 13.55 -6.70 -10.10
C TYR A 159 13.41 -5.27 -10.61
N LYS A 160 12.48 -5.09 -11.55
CA LYS A 160 11.99 -3.77 -11.99
C LYS A 160 10.47 -3.70 -11.94
N GLY A 161 9.96 -2.54 -11.53
CA GLY A 161 8.53 -2.24 -11.49
C GLY A 161 8.11 -1.36 -12.66
N ARG A 162 6.89 -0.80 -12.58
CA ARG A 162 6.44 0.24 -13.52
C ARG A 162 7.13 1.57 -13.20
N TYR A 163 7.72 2.19 -14.21
CA TYR A 163 8.21 3.56 -14.14
C TYR A 163 7.02 4.53 -14.31
N ALA A 164 6.81 5.38 -13.31
CA ALA A 164 5.79 6.41 -13.35
C ALA A 164 6.21 7.54 -14.31
N GLN A 165 5.26 8.03 -15.09
CA GLN A 165 5.49 9.11 -16.05
C GLN A 165 5.62 10.49 -15.40
N SER A 166 5.46 10.63 -14.09
CA SER A 166 5.42 11.95 -13.43
C SER A 166 6.69 12.76 -13.64
N GLY A 167 7.86 12.11 -13.64
CA GLY A 167 9.12 12.79 -13.91
C GLY A 167 9.29 13.20 -15.37
N ALA A 168 8.90 12.33 -16.31
CA ALA A 168 8.93 12.64 -17.73
C ALA A 168 7.93 13.76 -18.09
N GLN A 169 6.72 13.74 -17.54
CA GLN A 169 5.73 14.79 -17.75
C GLN A 169 6.18 16.14 -17.17
N LEU A 170 6.82 16.14 -16.00
CA LEU A 170 7.43 17.34 -15.44
C LEU A 170 8.51 17.89 -16.40
N ALA A 171 9.45 17.05 -16.81
CA ALA A 171 10.56 17.47 -17.66
C ALA A 171 10.09 18.00 -19.02
N THR A 172 9.16 17.30 -19.69
CA THR A 172 8.58 17.74 -20.98
C THR A 172 7.83 19.07 -20.84
N LYS A 173 7.06 19.27 -19.77
CA LYS A 173 6.33 20.53 -19.57
C LYS A 173 7.24 21.69 -19.19
N ALA A 174 8.32 21.42 -18.46
CA ALA A 174 9.33 22.41 -18.10
C ALA A 174 10.37 22.65 -19.20
N GLN A 175 10.36 21.85 -20.28
CA GLN A 175 11.34 21.87 -21.36
C GLN A 175 12.79 21.76 -20.84
N VAL A 176 13.00 20.90 -19.84
CA VAL A 176 14.33 20.61 -19.28
C VAL A 176 14.75 19.18 -19.60
N PRO A 177 16.05 18.87 -19.68
CA PRO A 177 16.51 17.51 -19.90
C PRO A 177 16.30 16.63 -18.66
N ILE A 178 16.44 15.32 -18.87
CA ILE A 178 16.47 14.32 -17.79
C ILE A 178 17.86 13.71 -17.65
N ILE A 179 18.36 13.63 -16.42
CA ILE A 179 19.55 12.84 -16.09
C ILE A 179 19.12 11.53 -15.44
N PRO A 180 19.28 10.38 -16.13
CA PRO A 180 19.00 9.08 -15.53
C PRO A 180 20.16 8.64 -14.63
N VAL A 181 19.86 7.98 -13.51
CA VAL A 181 20.88 7.49 -12.56
C VAL A 181 20.64 6.01 -12.23
N ALA A 182 21.67 5.20 -12.46
CA ALA A 182 21.67 3.76 -12.15
C ALA A 182 22.66 3.45 -11.02
N HIS A 183 22.28 2.58 -10.09
CA HIS A 183 23.17 2.16 -8.99
C HIS A 183 22.78 0.81 -8.37
N ASN A 184 23.76 0.07 -7.85
CA ASN A 184 23.53 -1.22 -7.16
C ASN A 184 23.47 -1.12 -5.62
N ALA A 185 23.22 0.07 -5.06
CA ALA A 185 23.19 0.29 -3.61
C ALA A 185 22.32 -0.70 -2.82
N GLY A 186 21.22 -1.21 -3.42
CA GLY A 186 20.37 -2.23 -2.79
C GLY A 186 21.07 -3.55 -2.47
N VAL A 187 22.17 -3.88 -3.15
CA VAL A 187 23.01 -5.07 -2.86
C VAL A 187 23.69 -4.89 -1.52
N TYR A 188 24.32 -3.74 -1.27
CA TYR A 188 25.17 -3.53 -0.10
C TYR A 188 24.42 -2.90 1.08
N TRP A 189 23.35 -2.19 0.79
CA TRP A 189 22.56 -1.46 1.77
C TRP A 189 21.07 -1.68 1.53
N PRO A 190 20.57 -2.92 1.61
CA PRO A 190 19.15 -3.19 1.45
C PRO A 190 18.32 -2.52 2.55
N LYS A 191 17.02 -2.39 2.30
CA LYS A 191 16.08 -1.94 3.33
C LYS A 191 16.16 -2.83 4.56
N GLY A 192 16.38 -2.23 5.72
CA GLY A 192 16.42 -2.91 7.02
C GLY A 192 17.72 -2.66 7.78
N LEU A 193 17.98 -3.53 8.77
CA LEU A 193 19.11 -3.35 9.67
C LEU A 193 20.45 -3.70 9.02
N PHE A 194 20.46 -4.62 8.05
CA PHE A 194 21.68 -5.22 7.56
C PHE A 194 22.35 -4.39 6.47
N LYS A 195 23.59 -3.98 6.71
CA LYS A 195 24.47 -3.31 5.74
C LYS A 195 25.71 -4.18 5.55
N GLN A 196 26.07 -4.53 4.32
CA GLN A 196 27.20 -5.39 4.03
C GLN A 196 28.32 -4.64 3.29
N PRO A 197 29.60 -4.95 3.58
CA PRO A 197 30.73 -4.36 2.89
C PRO A 197 30.68 -4.54 1.38
N GLY A 198 31.23 -3.58 0.64
CA GLY A 198 31.39 -3.66 -0.80
C GLY A 198 31.44 -2.29 -1.46
N ILE A 199 31.37 -2.29 -2.80
CA ILE A 199 31.50 -1.07 -3.62
C ILE A 199 30.19 -0.84 -4.35
N ILE A 200 29.50 0.24 -3.98
CA ILE A 200 28.33 0.73 -4.70
C ILE A 200 28.82 1.42 -5.97
N THR A 201 28.43 0.93 -7.13
CA THR A 201 28.69 1.61 -8.40
C THR A 201 27.51 2.49 -8.75
N VAL A 202 27.76 3.76 -9.07
CA VAL A 202 26.76 4.74 -9.48
C VAL A 202 27.15 5.31 -10.83
N ARG A 203 26.18 5.38 -11.75
CA ARG A 203 26.36 5.97 -13.07
C ARG A 203 25.30 7.03 -13.32
N PHE A 204 25.74 8.23 -13.68
CA PHE A 204 24.92 9.32 -14.18
C PHE A 204 24.97 9.29 -15.71
N GLY A 205 23.81 9.28 -16.35
CA GLY A 205 23.71 9.28 -17.81
C GLY A 205 23.82 10.66 -18.41
N GLU A 206 24.08 10.68 -19.72
CA GLU A 206 23.99 11.88 -20.55
C GLU A 206 22.58 12.50 -20.47
N PRO A 207 22.45 13.82 -20.66
CA PRO A 207 21.15 14.49 -20.68
C PRO A 207 20.24 13.94 -21.78
N ILE A 208 19.13 13.32 -21.38
CA ILE A 208 18.06 12.92 -22.30
C ILE A 208 17.21 14.16 -22.60
N SER A 209 17.26 14.64 -23.85
CA SER A 209 16.41 15.75 -24.31
C SER A 209 14.93 15.36 -24.27
N THR A 210 14.10 16.33 -23.90
CA THR A 210 12.62 16.25 -23.92
C THR A 210 12.00 16.90 -25.17
N ASP A 211 12.83 17.48 -26.04
CA ASP A 211 12.40 18.20 -27.24
C ASP A 211 11.72 17.24 -28.22
N ASN A 212 10.54 17.65 -28.72
CA ASN A 212 9.75 16.88 -29.68
C ASN A 212 9.42 15.44 -29.25
N LYS A 213 9.53 15.11 -27.95
CA LYS A 213 9.21 13.79 -27.40
C LYS A 213 8.00 13.86 -26.46
N THR A 214 7.12 12.88 -26.58
CA THR A 214 6.07 12.66 -25.60
C THR A 214 6.67 12.16 -24.28
N ALA A 215 6.00 12.43 -23.15
CA ALA A 215 6.43 11.92 -21.85
C ALA A 215 6.53 10.37 -21.80
N ALA A 216 5.77 9.67 -22.65
CA ALA A 216 5.85 8.22 -22.79
C ALA A 216 7.14 7.75 -23.47
N GLN A 217 7.59 8.46 -24.52
CA GLN A 217 8.87 8.18 -25.19
C GLN A 217 10.04 8.47 -24.25
N VAL A 218 10.01 9.62 -23.58
CA VAL A 218 11.07 10.02 -22.63
C VAL A 218 11.20 9.00 -21.49
N ILE A 219 10.10 8.58 -20.86
CA ILE A 219 10.21 7.60 -19.76
C ILE A 219 10.68 6.22 -20.24
N ALA A 220 10.36 5.83 -21.48
CA ALA A 220 10.81 4.57 -22.06
C ALA A 220 12.32 4.58 -22.32
N GLU A 221 12.86 5.70 -22.81
CA GLU A 221 14.29 5.91 -23.01
C GLU A 221 15.04 5.88 -21.67
N VAL A 222 14.53 6.59 -20.66
CA VAL A 222 15.06 6.56 -19.28
C VAL A 222 15.05 5.15 -18.70
N GLU A 223 13.92 4.44 -18.80
CA GLU A 223 13.83 3.06 -18.32
C GLU A 223 14.85 2.17 -19.01
N THR A 224 14.96 2.25 -20.34
CA THR A 224 15.91 1.46 -21.13
C THR A 224 17.34 1.73 -20.69
N TRP A 225 17.71 3.00 -20.53
CA TRP A 225 19.06 3.38 -20.09
C TRP A 225 19.37 2.88 -18.68
N ILE A 226 18.46 3.08 -17.72
CA ILE A 226 18.66 2.66 -16.33
C ILE A 226 18.78 1.15 -16.25
N GLU A 227 17.88 0.39 -16.89
CA GLU A 227 17.90 -1.07 -16.78
C GLU A 227 19.11 -1.68 -17.49
N SER A 228 19.55 -1.13 -18.64
CA SER A 228 20.79 -1.58 -19.30
C SER A 228 22.02 -1.33 -18.43
N ASN A 229 22.12 -0.16 -17.79
CA ASN A 229 23.22 0.12 -16.87
C ASN A 229 23.14 -0.73 -15.59
N MET A 230 21.94 -1.00 -15.08
CA MET A 230 21.76 -1.92 -13.95
C MET A 230 22.24 -3.33 -14.28
N GLU A 231 21.96 -3.84 -15.48
CA GLU A 231 22.47 -5.13 -15.94
C GLU A 231 24.00 -5.15 -16.00
N GLN A 232 24.64 -4.11 -16.54
CA GLN A 232 26.10 -4.00 -16.55
C GLN A 232 26.70 -3.92 -15.15
N ILE A 233 26.06 -3.22 -14.21
CA ILE A 233 26.55 -3.08 -12.83
C ILE A 233 26.33 -4.36 -12.00
N THR A 234 25.24 -5.09 -12.23
CA THR A 234 24.85 -6.25 -11.41
C THR A 234 25.19 -7.60 -12.04
N GLY A 235 25.52 -7.63 -13.34
CA GLY A 235 25.86 -8.85 -14.09
C GLY A 235 24.66 -9.70 -14.51
N HIS A 236 23.43 -9.22 -14.32
CA HIS A 236 22.22 -9.93 -14.74
C HIS A 236 21.05 -8.96 -15.04
N PRO A 237 20.17 -9.26 -16.01
CA PRO A 237 19.02 -8.41 -16.30
C PRO A 237 17.99 -8.42 -15.15
N ALA A 238 17.28 -7.30 -14.98
CA ALA A 238 16.21 -7.21 -13.99
C ALA A 238 14.95 -7.97 -14.46
N GLN A 239 14.35 -8.75 -13.55
CA GLN A 239 13.07 -9.40 -13.78
C GLN A 239 11.94 -8.36 -13.78
N ASP A 240 11.18 -8.30 -14.89
CA ASP A 240 10.07 -7.35 -15.05
C ASP A 240 8.81 -7.82 -14.32
N LEU A 241 8.48 -7.12 -13.22
CA LEU A 241 7.29 -7.39 -12.42
C LEU A 241 5.98 -7.13 -13.19
N ARG A 242 6.00 -6.43 -14.34
CA ARG A 242 4.84 -6.21 -15.21
C ARG A 242 4.56 -7.40 -16.12
N LYS A 243 5.62 -8.05 -16.62
CA LYS A 243 5.52 -9.26 -17.47
C LYS A 243 5.27 -10.52 -16.65
N THR A 244 5.47 -10.43 -15.35
CA THR A 244 5.03 -11.45 -14.41
C THR A 244 3.50 -11.29 -14.29
N PRO A 245 2.68 -12.26 -14.76
CA PRO A 245 1.22 -12.15 -14.68
C PRO A 245 0.83 -11.82 -13.25
N SER A 246 0.24 -10.63 -13.04
CA SER A 246 -0.05 -9.98 -11.75
C SER A 246 0.20 -10.90 -10.56
N GLN A 247 1.47 -11.09 -10.21
CA GLN A 247 1.85 -11.53 -8.89
C GLN A 247 1.68 -10.28 -8.04
N ALA A 248 0.42 -9.99 -7.68
CA ALA A 248 0.12 -9.51 -6.35
C ALA A 248 1.12 -10.20 -5.45
N LEU A 249 2.07 -9.42 -4.88
CA LEU A 249 3.11 -9.87 -3.95
C LEU A 249 2.84 -11.31 -3.62
N THR A 250 3.55 -12.25 -4.24
CA THR A 250 3.41 -13.65 -3.86
C THR A 250 3.68 -13.67 -2.35
N LYS A 251 2.61 -13.57 -1.56
CA LYS A 251 2.36 -14.55 -0.52
C LYS A 251 2.76 -15.80 -1.24
N LYS A 252 3.97 -16.32 -0.95
CA LYS A 252 4.30 -17.72 -1.22
C LYS A 252 2.97 -18.42 -1.05
N LYS A 253 2.43 -19.07 -2.10
CA LYS A 253 1.28 -19.97 -1.93
C LYS A 253 1.56 -20.66 -0.60
N PRO A 254 0.75 -20.44 0.44
CA PRO A 254 1.08 -20.98 1.75
C PRO A 254 1.38 -22.44 1.48
N ARG A 255 2.58 -22.91 1.84
CA ARG A 255 2.95 -24.31 1.64
C ARG A 255 1.77 -25.08 2.24
N GLU A 256 1.00 -25.78 1.41
CA GLU A 256 -0.11 -26.59 1.89
C GLU A 256 0.57 -27.74 2.63
N LEU A 257 0.57 -27.61 3.95
CA LEU A 257 1.09 -28.62 4.85
C LEU A 257 -0.07 -29.50 5.22
N THR A 258 0.21 -30.75 5.55
CA THR A 258 -0.81 -31.67 6.07
C THR A 258 -0.45 -32.04 7.49
N ILE A 259 -1.48 -32.28 8.30
CA ILE A 259 -1.33 -32.86 9.63
C ILE A 259 -2.29 -34.03 9.77
N ASN A 260 -1.81 -35.11 10.40
CA ASN A 260 -2.67 -36.22 10.79
C ASN A 260 -3.25 -35.93 12.18
N ILE A 261 -4.57 -35.77 12.22
CA ILE A 261 -5.38 -35.52 13.42
C ILE A 261 -6.54 -36.51 13.41
N ASP A 262 -6.69 -37.31 14.47
CA ASP A 262 -7.77 -38.31 14.61
C ASP A 262 -7.93 -39.19 13.34
N GLU A 263 -6.81 -39.71 12.83
CA GLU A 263 -6.70 -40.53 11.61
C GLU A 263 -7.10 -39.83 10.29
N LYS A 264 -7.32 -38.51 10.32
CA LYS A 264 -7.64 -37.70 9.15
C LYS A 264 -6.47 -36.82 8.74
N ILE A 265 -6.17 -36.81 7.44
CA ILE A 265 -5.19 -35.91 6.84
C ILE A 265 -5.86 -34.57 6.56
N ILE A 266 -5.51 -33.55 7.34
CA ILE A 266 -6.09 -32.21 7.22
C ILE A 266 -5.06 -31.26 6.59
N PRO A 267 -5.34 -30.65 5.42
CA PRO A 267 -4.49 -29.63 4.84
C PRO A 267 -4.62 -28.31 5.62
N TYR A 268 -3.50 -27.65 5.87
CA TYR A 268 -3.44 -26.38 6.56
C TYR A 268 -2.41 -25.42 5.95
N ARG A 269 -2.65 -24.12 6.15
CA ARG A 269 -1.86 -23.02 5.58
C ARG A 269 -1.31 -22.11 6.66
N ILE A 270 0.00 -21.85 6.64
CA ILE A 270 0.64 -20.98 7.64
C ILE A 270 0.70 -19.52 7.17
N VAL A 271 0.30 -18.59 8.04
CA VAL A 271 0.39 -17.15 7.81
C VAL A 271 1.22 -16.47 8.90
N ARG A 272 2.47 -16.11 8.58
CA ARG A 272 3.36 -15.40 9.52
C ARG A 272 2.99 -13.92 9.64
N ARG A 273 2.85 -13.41 10.86
CA ARG A 273 2.47 -12.02 11.20
C ARG A 273 3.50 -11.40 12.14
N LYS A 274 4.03 -10.23 11.79
CA LYS A 274 5.08 -9.54 12.57
C LYS A 274 4.64 -9.14 13.98
N ASN A 275 3.39 -8.69 14.14
CA ASN A 275 2.89 -8.15 15.41
C ASN A 275 2.03 -9.15 16.20
N ARG A 276 1.92 -10.40 15.74
CA ARG A 276 1.15 -11.41 16.47
C ARG A 276 2.02 -11.99 17.59
N LYS A 277 1.45 -12.12 18.78
CA LYS A 277 2.12 -12.68 19.97
C LYS A 277 1.79 -14.17 20.20
N THR A 278 0.70 -14.68 19.63
CA THR A 278 0.18 -16.04 19.86
C THR A 278 -0.02 -16.83 18.56
N ILE A 279 -0.01 -18.16 18.65
CA ILE A 279 -0.53 -19.03 17.58
C ILE A 279 -2.05 -18.94 17.60
N GLY A 280 -2.70 -18.90 16.44
CA GLY A 280 -4.14 -19.08 16.42
C GLY A 280 -4.66 -19.58 15.10
N LEU A 281 -5.68 -20.42 15.23
CA LEU A 281 -6.27 -21.22 14.19
C LEU A 281 -7.52 -20.52 13.65
N ILE A 282 -7.71 -20.57 12.34
CA ILE A 282 -8.85 -19.98 11.63
C ILE A 282 -9.30 -20.98 10.58
N MET A 283 -10.59 -21.31 10.55
CA MET A 283 -11.19 -22.03 9.42
C MET A 283 -11.76 -20.99 8.46
N ASP A 284 -11.13 -20.80 7.30
CA ASP A 284 -11.56 -19.85 6.27
C ASP A 284 -12.17 -20.57 5.05
N HIS A 285 -12.57 -19.82 4.03
CA HIS A 285 -13.16 -20.37 2.81
C HIS A 285 -12.23 -21.31 2.03
N GLN A 286 -10.92 -21.29 2.28
CA GLN A 286 -9.92 -22.17 1.66
C GLN A 286 -9.45 -23.27 2.63
N GLY A 287 -10.10 -23.44 3.79
CA GLY A 287 -9.79 -24.46 4.79
C GLY A 287 -9.03 -23.94 6.01
N LEU A 288 -8.26 -24.82 6.66
CA LEU A 288 -7.57 -24.48 7.91
C LEU A 288 -6.37 -23.54 7.66
N SER A 289 -6.33 -22.42 8.37
CA SER A 289 -5.21 -21.48 8.37
C SER A 289 -4.67 -21.27 9.79
N VAL A 290 -3.35 -21.34 9.93
CA VAL A 290 -2.64 -21.10 11.19
C VAL A 290 -1.83 -19.83 11.07
N ALA A 291 -2.28 -18.77 11.73
CA ALA A 291 -1.51 -17.54 11.78
C ALA A 291 -0.53 -17.57 12.97
N ILE A 292 0.73 -17.18 12.76
CA ILE A 292 1.78 -17.32 13.78
C ILE A 292 2.68 -16.07 13.86
N PRO A 293 3.32 -15.81 15.02
CA PRO A 293 4.45 -14.89 15.13
C PRO A 293 5.62 -15.28 14.22
N GLN A 294 6.55 -14.36 13.95
CA GLN A 294 7.70 -14.65 13.08
C GLN A 294 8.68 -15.68 13.68
N TRP A 295 8.74 -15.79 15.01
CA TRP A 295 9.68 -16.62 15.75
C TRP A 295 9.21 -18.06 15.99
N VAL A 296 7.92 -18.37 15.73
CA VAL A 296 7.35 -19.70 15.98
C VAL A 296 7.77 -20.71 14.90
N SER A 297 8.24 -21.88 15.34
CA SER A 297 8.69 -22.99 14.48
C SER A 297 7.52 -23.84 13.95
N LEU A 298 7.77 -24.68 12.94
CA LEU A 298 6.75 -25.62 12.43
C LEU A 298 6.35 -26.67 13.46
N GLN A 299 7.31 -27.17 14.23
CA GLN A 299 7.05 -28.15 15.29
C GLN A 299 6.10 -27.58 16.36
N GLN A 300 6.29 -26.32 16.75
CA GLN A 300 5.38 -25.63 17.68
C GLN A 300 3.97 -25.42 17.08
N VAL A 301 3.86 -25.29 15.76
CA VAL A 301 2.57 -25.23 15.07
C VAL A 301 1.87 -26.57 15.11
N GLU A 302 2.57 -27.65 14.79
CA GLU A 302 2.00 -29.01 14.79
C GLU A 302 1.57 -29.42 16.21
N GLU A 303 2.35 -29.10 17.22
CA GLU A 303 1.98 -29.31 18.62
C GLU A 303 0.69 -28.55 18.99
N ALA A 304 0.60 -27.26 18.64
CA ALA A 304 -0.60 -26.47 18.87
C ALA A 304 -1.83 -26.99 18.09
N LEU A 305 -1.63 -27.55 16.89
CA LEU A 305 -2.68 -28.19 16.11
C LEU A 305 -3.16 -29.48 16.78
N ARG A 306 -2.26 -30.33 17.28
CA ARG A 306 -2.61 -31.55 18.03
C ARG A 306 -3.37 -31.24 19.32
N GLN A 307 -2.94 -30.22 20.06
CA GLN A 307 -3.66 -29.77 21.27
C GLN A 307 -5.07 -29.26 20.98
N GLN A 308 -5.33 -28.77 19.77
CA GLN A 308 -6.65 -28.26 19.35
C GLN A 308 -7.42 -29.25 18.47
N HIS A 309 -7.07 -30.55 18.50
CA HIS A 309 -7.61 -31.56 17.59
C HIS A 309 -9.15 -31.60 17.56
N GLN A 310 -9.81 -31.62 18.72
CA GLN A 310 -11.28 -31.65 18.82
C GLN A 310 -11.94 -30.47 18.08
N TRP A 311 -11.41 -29.26 18.26
CA TRP A 311 -11.92 -28.06 17.58
C TRP A 311 -11.71 -28.13 16.06
N ILE A 312 -10.53 -28.60 15.64
CA ILE A 312 -10.18 -28.73 14.21
C ILE A 312 -11.11 -29.75 13.54
N THR A 313 -11.27 -30.94 14.12
CA THR A 313 -12.09 -32.03 13.57
C THR A 313 -13.53 -31.56 13.36
N HIS A 314 -14.14 -30.94 14.38
CA HIS A 314 -15.50 -30.41 14.28
C HIS A 314 -15.65 -29.30 13.22
N LYS A 315 -14.71 -28.34 13.17
CA LYS A 315 -14.76 -27.25 12.19
C LYS A 315 -14.47 -27.71 10.76
N TYR A 316 -13.60 -28.70 10.59
CA TYR A 316 -13.21 -29.20 9.28
C TYR A 316 -14.32 -30.04 8.66
N GLN A 317 -15.02 -30.87 9.45
CA GLN A 317 -16.23 -31.57 8.99
C GLN A 317 -17.30 -30.58 8.53
N ALA A 318 -17.60 -29.55 9.33
CA ALA A 318 -18.57 -28.52 8.98
C ALA A 318 -18.15 -27.71 7.73
N TRP A 319 -16.86 -27.53 7.49
CA TRP A 319 -16.34 -26.87 6.28
C TRP A 319 -16.45 -27.76 5.04
N GLN A 320 -16.21 -29.07 5.17
CA GLN A 320 -16.34 -30.02 4.06
C GLN A 320 -17.80 -30.20 3.62
N SER A 321 -18.75 -30.15 4.55
CA SER A 321 -20.17 -30.30 4.28
C SER A 321 -20.84 -29.05 3.71
N GLN A 322 -20.14 -27.91 3.66
CA GLN A 322 -20.65 -26.68 3.05
C GLN A 322 -20.49 -26.74 1.52
N PRO A 323 -21.52 -26.40 0.73
CA PRO A 323 -21.36 -26.21 -0.71
C PRO A 323 -20.27 -25.17 -0.94
N LYS A 324 -19.18 -25.54 -1.61
CA LYS A 324 -18.14 -24.58 -2.00
C LYS A 324 -18.74 -23.67 -3.06
N PRO A 325 -18.96 -22.38 -2.77
CA PRO A 325 -19.62 -21.52 -3.74
C PRO A 325 -18.70 -21.31 -4.94
N ILE A 326 -19.26 -21.46 -6.13
CA ILE A 326 -18.59 -21.27 -7.42
C ILE A 326 -18.27 -19.78 -7.55
N ALA A 327 -17.01 -19.44 -7.83
CA ALA A 327 -16.64 -18.05 -8.07
C ALA A 327 -17.49 -17.51 -9.24
N PRO A 328 -18.06 -16.29 -9.13
CA PRO A 328 -18.88 -15.75 -10.20
C PRO A 328 -18.06 -15.64 -11.49
N SER A 329 -18.62 -16.12 -12.60
CA SER A 329 -18.15 -15.76 -13.94
C SER A 329 -18.43 -14.26 -14.17
N TRP A 330 -17.59 -13.60 -14.97
CA TRP A 330 -17.70 -12.16 -15.25
C TRP A 330 -18.12 -11.92 -16.70
N ASN A 331 -19.08 -12.71 -17.17
CA ASN A 331 -19.51 -12.73 -18.55
C ASN A 331 -20.99 -12.30 -18.63
N GLU A 332 -21.48 -12.10 -19.85
CA GLU A 332 -22.91 -11.94 -20.08
C GLU A 332 -23.69 -13.17 -19.55
N GLY A 333 -24.83 -12.92 -18.91
CA GLY A 333 -25.64 -13.97 -18.29
C GLY A 333 -25.15 -14.44 -16.91
N SER A 334 -24.00 -13.95 -16.43
CA SER A 334 -23.50 -14.31 -15.10
C SER A 334 -24.40 -13.77 -13.98
N SER A 335 -24.67 -14.61 -12.97
CA SER A 335 -25.45 -14.24 -11.80
C SER A 335 -24.56 -13.72 -10.67
N ILE A 336 -24.92 -12.57 -10.09
CA ILE A 336 -24.20 -11.94 -8.98
C ILE A 336 -25.15 -11.59 -7.82
N PRO A 337 -24.72 -11.74 -6.56
CA PRO A 337 -25.56 -11.39 -5.41
C PRO A 337 -25.81 -9.87 -5.33
N TRP A 338 -27.05 -9.47 -5.04
CA TRP A 338 -27.46 -8.08 -4.88
C TRP A 338 -28.61 -7.98 -3.88
N LEU A 339 -28.35 -7.33 -2.75
CA LEU A 339 -29.30 -7.13 -1.64
C LEU A 339 -29.97 -8.43 -1.18
N GLY A 340 -29.21 -9.52 -1.09
CA GLY A 340 -29.70 -10.85 -0.68
C GLY A 340 -30.34 -11.67 -1.81
N ASN A 341 -30.57 -11.07 -2.97
CA ASN A 341 -31.10 -11.71 -4.17
C ASN A 341 -29.98 -11.96 -5.19
N SER A 342 -30.32 -12.58 -6.32
CA SER A 342 -29.42 -12.74 -7.46
C SER A 342 -29.85 -11.81 -8.60
N LYS A 343 -28.89 -11.08 -9.19
CA LYS A 343 -29.09 -10.31 -10.43
C LYS A 343 -28.19 -10.84 -11.54
N THR A 344 -28.67 -10.82 -12.77
CA THR A 344 -27.97 -11.31 -13.96
C THR A 344 -27.30 -10.16 -14.71
N ILE A 345 -26.05 -10.33 -15.11
CA ILE A 345 -25.30 -9.36 -15.90
C ILE A 345 -25.80 -9.38 -17.35
N VAL A 346 -26.15 -8.22 -17.89
CA VAL A 346 -26.56 -8.03 -19.29
C VAL A 346 -25.71 -6.92 -19.91
N PHE A 347 -25.20 -7.14 -21.11
CA PHE A 347 -24.42 -6.12 -21.81
C PHE A 347 -25.29 -5.29 -22.75
N HIS A 348 -25.01 -3.99 -22.83
CA HIS A 348 -25.67 -3.08 -23.78
C HIS A 348 -24.64 -2.11 -24.38
N GLU A 349 -24.93 -1.57 -25.55
CA GLU A 349 -24.09 -0.57 -26.21
C GLU A 349 -24.27 0.83 -25.61
N GLY A 350 -23.17 1.56 -25.41
CA GLY A 350 -23.18 2.96 -25.01
C GLY A 350 -21.77 3.57 -24.93
N GLN A 351 -21.68 4.89 -24.73
CA GLN A 351 -20.39 5.59 -24.62
C GLN A 351 -19.84 5.70 -23.19
N GLN A 352 -20.64 5.44 -22.15
CA GLN A 352 -20.25 5.62 -20.74
C GLN A 352 -20.66 4.44 -19.85
N LEU A 353 -19.74 3.94 -19.02
CA LEU A 353 -19.99 2.88 -18.04
C LEU A 353 -20.94 3.37 -16.93
N SER A 354 -22.18 2.86 -16.96
CA SER A 354 -23.24 3.16 -16.00
C SER A 354 -23.95 1.85 -15.62
N LEU A 355 -24.27 1.69 -14.33
CA LEU A 355 -25.06 0.56 -13.82
C LEU A 355 -26.49 1.04 -13.62
N PHE A 356 -27.42 0.49 -14.38
CA PHE A 356 -28.85 0.69 -14.15
C PHE A 356 -29.37 -0.49 -13.34
N ALA A 357 -29.61 -0.26 -12.06
CA ALA A 357 -30.38 -1.19 -11.25
C ALA A 357 -31.85 -0.87 -11.52
N ASP A 358 -32.42 -1.53 -12.51
CA ASP A 358 -33.87 -1.49 -12.72
C ASP A 358 -34.57 -2.25 -11.57
N GLN A 359 -35.88 -2.10 -11.44
CA GLN A 359 -36.69 -2.88 -10.48
C GLN A 359 -36.60 -4.40 -10.73
N ASP A 360 -36.03 -4.82 -11.87
CA ASP A 360 -35.90 -6.21 -12.34
C ASP A 360 -34.57 -6.91 -12.05
N THR A 361 -34.55 -8.22 -12.30
CA THR A 361 -33.49 -9.23 -12.11
C THR A 361 -32.16 -8.98 -12.82
N PHE A 362 -31.92 -7.82 -13.44
CA PHE A 362 -30.75 -7.58 -14.29
C PHE A 362 -29.84 -6.44 -13.77
N ILE A 363 -28.56 -6.53 -14.15
CA ILE A 363 -27.53 -5.50 -14.02
C ILE A 363 -27.02 -5.20 -15.42
N ARG A 364 -27.34 -4.01 -15.94
CA ARG A 364 -26.89 -3.58 -17.27
C ARG A 364 -25.49 -2.99 -17.16
N ILE A 365 -24.55 -3.51 -17.95
CA ILE A 365 -23.17 -3.03 -18.05
C ILE A 365 -22.89 -2.63 -19.49
N ASN A 366 -22.46 -1.39 -19.69
CA ASN A 366 -22.01 -0.94 -20.99
C ASN A 366 -20.68 -1.62 -21.37
N ASN A 367 -20.65 -2.32 -22.51
CA ASN A 367 -19.55 -3.20 -22.89
C ASN A 367 -18.79 -2.70 -24.14
N THR A 368 -17.58 -2.18 -23.93
CA THR A 368 -16.52 -2.11 -24.94
C THR A 368 -15.22 -2.51 -24.25
N GLU A 369 -14.85 -3.80 -24.30
CA GLU A 369 -13.53 -4.34 -23.87
C GLU A 369 -13.08 -3.97 -22.42
N GLY A 370 -14.02 -3.83 -21.49
CA GLY A 370 -13.76 -3.38 -20.10
C GLY A 370 -13.67 -4.50 -19.05
N ASP A 371 -13.02 -4.21 -17.91
CA ASP A 371 -12.99 -5.09 -16.74
C ASP A 371 -14.35 -5.11 -16.01
N VAL A 372 -15.21 -6.06 -16.39
CA VAL A 372 -16.56 -6.30 -15.84
C VAL A 372 -16.52 -6.42 -14.31
N LYS A 373 -15.52 -7.14 -13.78
CA LYS A 373 -15.35 -7.35 -12.34
C LYS A 373 -15.15 -6.02 -11.61
N ASN A 374 -14.23 -5.18 -12.08
CA ASN A 374 -13.99 -3.87 -11.46
C ASN A 374 -15.19 -2.92 -11.59
N THR A 375 -15.96 -3.05 -12.67
CA THR A 375 -17.21 -2.30 -12.86
C THR A 375 -18.26 -2.68 -11.81
N VAL A 376 -18.47 -3.98 -11.58
CA VAL A 376 -19.39 -4.46 -10.53
C VAL A 376 -18.94 -3.99 -9.14
N ILE A 377 -17.62 -4.05 -8.84
CA ILE A 377 -17.09 -3.54 -7.55
C ILE A 377 -17.37 -2.04 -7.39
N LYS A 378 -17.14 -1.25 -8.44
CA LYS A 378 -17.43 0.18 -8.42
C LYS A 378 -18.91 0.42 -8.13
N ALA A 379 -19.79 -0.30 -8.80
CA ALA A 379 -21.21 -0.14 -8.62
C ALA A 379 -21.72 -0.60 -7.24
N TYR A 380 -21.19 -1.69 -6.66
CA TYR A 380 -21.49 -2.03 -5.27
C TYR A 380 -21.09 -0.92 -4.31
N ARG A 381 -19.94 -0.29 -4.53
CA ARG A 381 -19.47 0.81 -3.67
C ARG A 381 -20.36 2.04 -3.76
N GLU A 382 -20.89 2.33 -4.94
CA GLU A 382 -21.78 3.48 -5.16
C GLU A 382 -23.19 3.18 -4.63
N ALA A 383 -23.75 2.00 -4.94
CA ALA A 383 -25.11 1.61 -4.55
C ALA A 383 -25.30 1.46 -3.04
N ILE A 384 -24.24 1.12 -2.29
CA ILE A 384 -24.36 0.92 -0.84
C ILE A 384 -24.41 2.24 -0.04
N LEU A 385 -23.88 3.33 -0.60
CA LEU A 385 -23.81 4.61 0.08
C LEU A 385 -25.18 5.14 0.53
N PRO A 386 -26.20 5.27 -0.34
CA PRO A 386 -27.51 5.74 0.08
C PRO A 386 -28.17 4.82 1.10
N ILE A 387 -28.00 3.50 0.95
CA ILE A 387 -28.55 2.48 1.87
C ILE A 387 -27.98 2.64 3.28
N LEU A 388 -26.65 2.76 3.39
CA LEU A 388 -25.99 2.96 4.68
C LEU A 388 -26.37 4.31 5.29
N LYS A 389 -26.44 5.36 4.46
CA LYS A 389 -26.81 6.71 4.92
C LYS A 389 -28.20 6.69 5.55
N GLU A 390 -29.19 6.10 4.87
CA GLU A 390 -30.56 5.96 5.35
C GLU A 390 -30.62 5.20 6.69
N ASP A 391 -29.98 4.03 6.78
CA ASP A 391 -30.00 3.23 8.01
C ASP A 391 -29.26 3.92 9.16
N ILE A 392 -28.15 4.62 8.89
CA ILE A 392 -27.40 5.40 9.90
C ILE A 392 -28.27 6.54 10.44
N GLU A 393 -28.91 7.31 9.54
CA GLU A 393 -29.81 8.42 9.90
C GLU A 393 -30.97 7.91 10.75
N TYR A 394 -31.59 6.79 10.34
CA TYR A 394 -32.66 6.15 11.10
C TYR A 394 -32.25 5.80 12.53
N PHE A 395 -31.12 5.13 12.73
CA PHE A 395 -30.69 4.74 14.08
C PHE A 395 -30.17 5.91 14.91
N CYS A 396 -29.57 6.92 14.27
CA CYS A 396 -29.15 8.14 14.96
C CYS A 396 -30.37 8.91 15.48
N ASP A 397 -31.45 9.00 14.71
CA ASP A 397 -32.70 9.63 15.14
C ASP A 397 -33.33 8.90 16.34
N GLN A 398 -33.44 7.56 16.26
CA GLN A 398 -33.95 6.74 17.39
C GLN A 398 -33.14 6.92 18.68
N LEU A 399 -31.84 7.17 18.57
CA LEU A 399 -30.93 7.34 19.69
C LEU A 399 -30.61 8.82 20.02
N LYS A 400 -31.21 9.77 19.30
CA LYS A 400 -30.98 11.22 19.42
C LYS A 400 -29.49 11.62 19.33
N ILE A 401 -28.77 11.00 18.40
CA ILE A 401 -27.34 11.25 18.17
C ILE A 401 -27.16 12.42 17.20
N HIS A 402 -26.61 13.53 17.69
CA HIS A 402 -26.21 14.67 16.86
C HIS A 402 -24.81 15.18 17.26
N PRO A 403 -23.94 15.53 16.30
CA PRO A 403 -24.11 15.40 14.84
C PRO A 403 -24.09 13.93 14.37
N ILE A 404 -24.70 13.65 13.22
CA ILE A 404 -24.66 12.31 12.61
C ILE A 404 -23.20 11.95 12.30
N PRO A 405 -22.73 10.76 12.71
CA PRO A 405 -21.34 10.35 12.50
C PRO A 405 -21.02 10.19 11.02
N THR A 406 -19.83 10.64 10.63
CA THR A 406 -19.31 10.38 9.28
C THR A 406 -19.00 8.90 9.08
N PHE A 407 -19.21 8.40 7.86
CA PHE A 407 -18.88 7.03 7.50
C PHE A 407 -18.06 6.93 6.22
N THR A 408 -17.33 5.82 6.06
CA THR A 408 -16.55 5.52 4.86
C THR A 408 -16.70 4.07 4.41
N ILE A 409 -16.47 3.82 3.13
CA ILE A 409 -16.47 2.46 2.57
C ILE A 409 -15.08 1.84 2.65
N SER A 410 -15.03 0.59 3.08
CA SER A 410 -13.82 -0.19 3.32
C SER A 410 -13.78 -1.48 2.48
N ASN A 411 -12.58 -2.04 2.32
CA ASN A 411 -12.35 -3.34 1.70
C ASN A 411 -11.81 -4.35 2.72
N ALA A 412 -12.26 -4.26 3.97
CA ALA A 412 -11.76 -5.10 5.06
C ALA A 412 -12.03 -6.59 4.77
N GLN A 413 -11.08 -7.46 5.11
CA GLN A 413 -11.19 -8.88 4.76
C GLN A 413 -11.88 -9.72 5.85
N THR A 414 -11.90 -9.23 7.09
CA THR A 414 -12.31 -10.01 8.26
C THR A 414 -13.49 -9.42 9.03
N ARG A 415 -14.02 -8.26 8.60
CA ARG A 415 -15.11 -7.57 9.28
C ARG A 415 -16.07 -6.91 8.31
N TRP A 416 -17.31 -6.73 8.74
CA TRP A 416 -18.40 -6.12 7.98
C TRP A 416 -18.54 -4.63 8.25
N GLY A 417 -18.32 -4.21 9.50
CA GLY A 417 -18.20 -2.81 9.89
C GLY A 417 -17.07 -2.58 10.90
N SER A 418 -16.84 -1.33 11.25
CA SER A 418 -16.10 -0.91 12.44
C SER A 418 -16.41 0.53 12.83
N CYS A 419 -16.55 0.80 14.12
CA CYS A 419 -16.55 2.13 14.71
C CYS A 419 -15.19 2.43 15.39
N SER A 420 -14.68 3.64 15.25
CA SER A 420 -13.50 4.13 15.99
C SER A 420 -13.90 4.83 17.28
N GLU A 421 -12.97 4.97 18.24
CA GLU A 421 -13.15 5.82 19.44
C GLU A 421 -13.56 7.27 19.14
N LYS A 422 -13.22 7.79 17.95
CA LYS A 422 -13.61 9.13 17.49
C LYS A 422 -14.98 9.18 16.81
N GLY A 423 -15.77 8.11 16.88
CA GLY A 423 -17.09 8.02 16.24
C GLY A 423 -17.10 7.88 14.72
N GLN A 424 -15.95 7.63 14.07
CA GLN A 424 -15.92 7.35 12.63
C GLN A 424 -16.38 5.91 12.33
N LEU A 425 -17.44 5.79 11.52
CA LEU A 425 -17.97 4.51 11.07
C LEU A 425 -17.30 4.06 9.76
N ARG A 426 -17.11 2.76 9.60
CA ARG A 426 -16.63 2.17 8.33
C ARG A 426 -17.41 0.91 8.01
N PHE A 427 -17.82 0.76 6.76
CA PHE A 427 -18.61 -0.39 6.30
C PHE A 427 -17.95 -1.08 5.12
N ASN A 428 -18.13 -2.38 4.96
CA ASN A 428 -17.57 -3.15 3.86
C ASN A 428 -18.48 -3.10 2.63
N TRP A 429 -17.96 -2.73 1.45
CA TRP A 429 -18.78 -2.65 0.23
C TRP A 429 -19.44 -3.98 -0.14
N ARG A 430 -18.87 -5.12 0.28
CA ARG A 430 -19.43 -6.46 0.06
C ARG A 430 -20.77 -6.67 0.73
N LEU A 431 -21.16 -5.80 1.68
CA LEU A 431 -22.50 -5.80 2.27
C LEU A 431 -23.60 -5.65 1.21
N MET A 432 -23.32 -5.11 0.02
CA MET A 432 -24.28 -5.13 -1.11
C MET A 432 -24.75 -6.52 -1.53
N LYS A 433 -24.03 -7.58 -1.14
CA LYS A 433 -24.44 -8.95 -1.39
C LYS A 433 -25.41 -9.49 -0.36
N ALA A 434 -25.43 -8.90 0.83
CA ALA A 434 -26.28 -9.28 1.94
C ALA A 434 -27.67 -8.66 1.78
N SER A 435 -28.69 -9.28 2.38
CA SER A 435 -30.04 -8.74 2.41
C SER A 435 -30.11 -7.39 3.13
N ARG A 436 -31.16 -6.60 2.86
CA ARG A 436 -31.37 -5.30 3.55
C ARG A 436 -31.37 -5.45 5.07
N ASP A 437 -31.95 -6.53 5.58
CA ASP A 437 -32.01 -6.84 7.01
C ASP A 437 -30.61 -7.13 7.61
N GLU A 438 -29.76 -7.88 6.89
CA GLU A 438 -28.37 -8.11 7.31
C GLU A 438 -27.54 -6.83 7.28
N ILE A 439 -27.71 -5.97 6.27
CA ILE A 439 -27.05 -4.66 6.20
C ILE A 439 -27.45 -3.80 7.39
N ARG A 440 -28.76 -3.70 7.65
CA ARG A 440 -29.32 -2.87 8.72
C ARG A 440 -28.87 -3.34 10.10
N TYR A 441 -28.76 -4.65 10.31
CA TYR A 441 -28.11 -5.22 11.50
C TYR A 441 -26.66 -4.74 11.67
N VAL A 442 -25.85 -4.75 10.62
CA VAL A 442 -24.45 -4.29 10.71
C VAL A 442 -24.41 -2.81 11.04
N VAL A 443 -25.30 -1.98 10.48
CA VAL A 443 -25.38 -0.56 10.86
C VAL A 443 -25.76 -0.39 12.33
N ALA A 444 -26.79 -1.09 12.81
CA ALA A 444 -27.18 -1.08 14.23
C ALA A 444 -26.01 -1.48 15.15
N HIS A 445 -25.25 -2.52 14.76
CA HIS A 445 -24.06 -2.97 15.49
C HIS A 445 -22.99 -1.89 15.60
N GLU A 446 -22.66 -1.20 14.50
CA GLU A 446 -21.64 -0.15 14.52
C GLU A 446 -22.12 1.14 15.21
N ILE A 447 -23.42 1.44 15.17
CA ILE A 447 -24.01 2.56 15.94
C ILE A 447 -23.98 2.28 17.44
N ALA A 448 -24.25 1.04 17.86
CA ALA A 448 -24.15 0.66 19.27
C ALA A 448 -22.73 0.87 19.84
N HIS A 449 -21.69 0.76 19.00
CA HIS A 449 -20.31 1.05 19.38
C HIS A 449 -20.02 2.52 19.70
N LEU A 450 -20.93 3.45 19.41
CA LEU A 450 -20.81 4.84 19.88
C LEU A 450 -21.05 4.97 21.39
N PHE A 451 -21.69 3.98 22.01
CA PHE A 451 -22.01 3.98 23.44
C PHE A 451 -21.22 2.92 24.22
N GLU A 452 -20.99 1.75 23.61
CA GLU A 452 -20.30 0.65 24.26
C GLU A 452 -19.37 -0.08 23.27
N PHE A 453 -18.07 -0.06 23.54
CA PHE A 453 -17.08 -0.73 22.68
C PHE A 453 -16.99 -2.24 22.93
N ASN A 454 -17.36 -2.70 24.12
CA ASN A 454 -17.26 -4.12 24.47
C ASN A 454 -18.58 -4.84 24.17
N HIS A 455 -18.52 -6.01 23.51
CA HIS A 455 -19.68 -6.84 23.17
C HIS A 455 -20.34 -7.56 24.38
N GLY A 456 -20.37 -6.92 25.55
CA GLY A 456 -21.00 -7.42 26.77
C GLY A 456 -22.54 -7.24 26.78
N PRO A 457 -23.20 -7.53 27.91
CA PRO A 457 -24.66 -7.46 28.03
C PRO A 457 -25.25 -6.10 27.63
N LYS A 458 -24.64 -4.99 28.07
CA LYS A 458 -25.08 -3.62 27.76
C LYS A 458 -25.09 -3.34 26.24
N PHE A 459 -24.07 -3.81 25.53
CA PHE A 459 -23.99 -3.67 24.08
C PHE A 459 -25.13 -4.42 23.38
N TRP A 460 -25.34 -5.69 23.74
CA TRP A 460 -26.39 -6.48 23.08
C TRP A 460 -27.80 -6.01 23.45
N GLN A 461 -28.02 -5.50 24.67
CA GLN A 461 -29.27 -4.84 25.05
C GLN A 461 -29.53 -3.60 24.18
N LEU A 462 -28.51 -2.80 23.91
CA LEU A 462 -28.64 -1.64 23.02
C LEU A 462 -28.95 -2.06 21.58
N VAL A 463 -28.24 -3.05 21.04
CA VAL A 463 -28.50 -3.59 19.70
C VAL A 463 -29.92 -4.16 19.59
N GLU A 464 -30.37 -4.93 20.58
CA GLU A 464 -31.72 -5.49 20.63
C GLU A 464 -32.79 -4.41 20.76
N ARG A 465 -32.52 -3.33 21.51
CA ARG A 465 -33.44 -2.19 21.64
C ARG A 465 -33.65 -1.47 20.31
N ILE A 466 -32.58 -1.20 19.56
CA ILE A 466 -32.69 -0.46 18.28
C ILE A 466 -33.02 -1.37 17.10
N TYR A 467 -32.69 -2.66 17.18
CA TYR A 467 -32.95 -3.65 16.15
C TYR A 467 -33.36 -5.01 16.74
N PRO A 468 -34.62 -5.18 17.18
CA PRO A 468 -35.08 -6.36 17.91
C PRO A 468 -34.84 -7.70 17.21
N GLN A 469 -34.92 -7.71 15.87
CA GLN A 469 -34.72 -8.89 15.03
C GLN A 469 -33.24 -9.24 14.74
N TYR A 470 -32.28 -8.57 15.39
CA TYR A 470 -30.85 -8.70 15.10
C TYR A 470 -30.31 -10.13 15.12
N ARG A 471 -30.89 -11.02 15.95
CA ARG A 471 -30.39 -12.40 16.11
C ARG A 471 -30.49 -13.15 14.78
N SER A 472 -31.64 -13.06 14.11
CA SER A 472 -31.87 -13.71 12.81
C SER A 472 -30.96 -13.15 11.71
N ALA A 473 -30.76 -11.83 11.69
CA ALA A 473 -29.89 -11.14 10.75
C ALA A 473 -28.42 -11.54 10.95
N LYS A 474 -27.98 -11.57 12.22
CA LYS A 474 -26.63 -11.99 12.63
C LYS A 474 -26.34 -13.43 12.22
N GLU A 475 -27.31 -14.33 12.39
CA GLU A 475 -27.19 -15.74 12.01
C GLU A 475 -27.09 -15.92 10.49
N ARG A 476 -27.95 -15.24 9.71
CA ARG A 476 -27.88 -15.24 8.23
C ARG A 476 -26.54 -14.71 7.73
N LEU A 477 -26.10 -13.57 8.27
CA LEU A 477 -24.83 -12.96 7.88
C LEU A 477 -23.65 -13.87 8.19
N LYS A 478 -23.69 -14.59 9.32
CA LYS A 478 -22.68 -15.58 9.69
C LYS A 478 -22.71 -16.81 8.78
N LYS A 479 -23.90 -17.30 8.41
CA LYS A 479 -24.08 -18.44 7.49
C LYS A 479 -23.55 -18.12 6.09
N ASN A 480 -23.78 -16.89 5.61
CA ASN A 480 -23.41 -16.44 4.27
C ASN A 480 -22.05 -15.72 4.21
N ASP A 481 -21.30 -15.63 5.32
CA ASP A 481 -20.05 -14.85 5.41
C ASP A 481 -19.03 -15.25 4.33
N SER A 482 -18.87 -16.56 4.11
CA SER A 482 -17.97 -17.11 3.09
C SER A 482 -18.39 -16.68 1.67
N LEU A 483 -19.67 -16.82 1.34
CA LEU A 483 -20.25 -16.43 0.05
C LEU A 483 -20.07 -14.92 -0.21
N TYR A 484 -20.36 -14.09 0.77
CA TYR A 484 -20.26 -12.64 0.60
C TYR A 484 -18.81 -12.18 0.44
N ARG A 485 -17.86 -12.81 1.15
CA ARG A 485 -16.44 -12.47 1.08
C ARG A 485 -15.76 -12.83 -0.25
N GLN A 486 -16.27 -13.82 -0.98
CA GLN A 486 -15.71 -14.26 -2.26
C GLN A 486 -15.76 -13.17 -3.32
N PHE A 487 -14.63 -12.87 -3.95
CA PHE A 487 -14.51 -12.01 -5.14
C PHE A 487 -13.15 -12.14 -5.81
#